data_AF-A0A4R4D1W6-F1
#
_entry.id   AF-A0A4R4D1W6-F1
#
_cell.length_a   1.000
_cell.length_b   1.000
_cell.length_c   1.000
_cell.angle_alpha   90.00
_cell.angle_beta   90.00
_cell.angle_gamma   90.00
#
_symmetry.space_group_name_H-M   'P 1'
#
loop_
_entity.id
_entity.type
_entity.pdbx_description
1 polymer ?
#
loop_
_entity_poly.entity_id
_entity_poly.type
_entity_poly.pdbx_seq_one_letter_code
_entity_poly.pdbx_strand_id
1 'polypeptide(L)' 'MRQALGMTQARFASVFKLTRRLVVDLEAGRANPTVETLTKIGKPFGYQVGFVLTKAAEPPATEKD' A
#
# COMPACT_ATOMS: atom_id res chain seq x y z
N MET A 1 7.44 4.57 -1.96
CA MET A 1 7.97 3.30 -1.38
C MET A 1 9.27 2.87 -2.07
N ARG A 2 9.27 2.15 -3.20
CA ARG A 2 10.53 1.65 -3.81
C ARG A 2 11.53 2.74 -4.23
N GLN A 3 11.01 3.90 -4.65
CA GLN A 3 11.84 5.05 -5.07
C GLN A 3 12.65 5.61 -3.89
N ALA A 4 12.05 5.68 -2.70
CA ALA A 4 12.74 6.11 -1.48
C ALA A 4 13.86 5.13 -1.06
N LEU A 5 13.76 3.86 -1.47
CA LEU A 5 14.79 2.83 -1.28
C LEU A 5 15.82 2.78 -2.42
N GLY A 6 15.69 3.63 -3.46
CA GLY A 6 16.55 3.57 -4.65
C GLY A 6 16.43 2.27 -5.47
N MET A 7 15.30 1.56 -5.37
CA MET A 7 15.13 0.25 -6.01
C MET A 7 14.34 0.30 -7.31
N THR A 8 14.77 -0.52 -8.27
CA THR A 8 13.96 -0.87 -9.46
C THR A 8 12.76 -1.75 -9.05
N GLN A 9 11.75 -1.86 -9.91
CA GLN A 9 10.61 -2.77 -9.67
C GLN A 9 11.05 -4.23 -9.51
N ALA A 10 12.02 -4.68 -10.32
CA ALA A 10 12.54 -6.05 -10.25
C ALA A 10 13.28 -6.29 -8.92
N ARG A 11 14.11 -5.33 -8.49
CA ARG A 11 14.84 -5.43 -7.22
C ARG A 11 13.88 -5.43 -6.03
N PHE A 12 12.90 -4.53 -6.04
CA PHE A 12 11.87 -4.47 -5.00
C PHE A 12 11.08 -5.79 -4.93
N ALA A 13 10.62 -6.30 -6.06
CA ALA A 13 9.92 -7.58 -6.12
C ALA A 13 10.74 -8.73 -5.51
N SER A 14 12.03 -8.82 -5.86
CA SER A 14 12.94 -9.82 -5.31
C SER A 14 13.13 -9.69 -3.79
N VAL A 15 13.40 -8.47 -3.29
CA VAL A 15 13.64 -8.23 -1.85
C VAL A 15 12.40 -8.56 -1.02
N PHE A 16 11.21 -8.18 -1.51
CA PHE A 16 9.95 -8.35 -0.79
C PHE A 16 9.23 -9.68 -1.11
N LYS A 17 9.87 -10.58 -1.87
CA LYS A 17 9.32 -11.88 -2.32
C LYS A 17 7.96 -11.74 -3.01
N LEU A 18 7.85 -10.75 -3.89
CA LEU A 18 6.71 -10.47 -4.75
C LEU A 18 7.07 -10.74 -6.21
N THR A 19 6.07 -10.85 -7.07
CA THR A 19 6.32 -10.87 -8.52
C THR A 19 6.51 -9.45 -9.05
N ARG A 20 7.35 -9.26 -10.07
CA ARG A 20 7.51 -7.94 -10.72
C ARG A 20 6.19 -7.43 -11.28
N ARG A 21 5.35 -8.30 -11.85
CA ARG A 21 4.02 -7.98 -12.36
C ARG A 21 3.14 -7.36 -11.27
N LEU A 22 3.11 -7.97 -10.08
CA LEU A 22 2.36 -7.47 -8.94
C LEU A 22 2.83 -6.07 -8.52
N VAL A 23 4.14 -5.82 -8.49
CA VAL A 23 4.68 -4.48 -8.18
C VAL A 23 4.24 -3.44 -9.23
N VAL A 24 4.27 -3.79 -10.52
CA VAL A 24 3.80 -2.92 -11.60
C VAL A 24 2.31 -2.60 -11.45
N ASP A 25 1.48 -3.59 -11.15
CA ASP A 25 0.03 -3.39 -11.04
C ASP A 25 -0.34 -2.65 -9.75
N LEU A 26 0.39 -2.86 -8.64
CA LEU A 26 0.25 -2.06 -7.42
C LEU A 26 0.59 -0.59 -7.66
N GLU A 27 1.70 -0.30 -8.33
CA GLU A 27 2.11 1.08 -8.64
C GLU A 27 1.16 1.79 -9.61
N ALA A 28 0.49 1.04 -10.46
CA ALA A 28 -0.50 1.57 -11.41
C ALA A 28 -1.93 1.62 -10.85
N GLY A 29 -2.15 1.26 -9.58
CA GLY A 29 -3.48 1.24 -8.98
C GLY A 29 -4.44 0.19 -9.55
N ARG A 30 -3.92 -0.85 -10.22
CA ARG A 30 -4.71 -1.92 -10.85
C ARG A 30 -4.80 -3.21 -10.04
N ALA A 31 -4.07 -3.31 -8.93
CA ALA A 31 -4.06 -4.50 -8.09
C ALA A 31 -4.90 -4.31 -6.83
N ASN A 32 -5.62 -5.38 -6.43
CA ASN A 32 -6.20 -5.52 -5.10
C ASN A 32 -5.34 -6.52 -4.29
N PRO A 33 -4.32 -6.06 -3.53
CA PRO A 33 -3.41 -6.94 -2.83
C PRO A 33 -4.09 -7.70 -1.68
N THR A 34 -3.63 -8.93 -1.44
CA THR A 34 -4.00 -9.68 -0.25
C THR A 34 -3.40 -9.06 1.02
N VAL A 35 -3.99 -9.36 2.19
CA VAL A 35 -3.41 -9.02 3.49
C VAL A 35 -1.98 -9.55 3.63
N GLU A 36 -1.70 -10.75 3.11
CA GLU A 36 -0.35 -11.32 3.09
C GLU A 36 0.63 -10.45 2.29
N THR A 37 0.21 -9.93 1.13
CA THR A 37 1.01 -9.03 0.29
C THR A 37 1.32 -7.74 1.03
N LEU A 38 0.31 -7.12 1.64
CA LEU A 38 0.48 -5.91 2.44
C LEU A 38 1.43 -6.15 3.63
N THR A 39 1.30 -7.31 4.29
CA THR A 39 2.17 -7.72 5.40
C THR A 39 3.62 -7.88 4.94
N LYS A 40 3.87 -8.51 3.79
CA LYS A 40 5.23 -8.65 3.22
C LYS A 40 5.87 -7.29 2.96
N ILE A 41 5.10 -6.31 2.48
CA ILE A 41 5.57 -4.95 2.21
C ILE A 41 5.84 -4.19 3.52
N GLY A 42 4.96 -4.31 4.51
CA GLY A 42 5.07 -3.57 5.78
C GLY A 42 6.14 -4.10 6.74
N LYS A 43 6.34 -5.42 6.79
CA LYS A 43 7.19 -6.09 7.78
C LYS A 43 8.64 -5.54 7.84
N PRO A 44 9.34 -5.25 6.72
CA PRO A 44 10.69 -4.68 6.76
C PRO A 44 10.80 -3.30 7.41
N PHE A 45 9.67 -2.59 7.55
CA PHE A 45 9.60 -1.27 8.19
C PHE A 45 9.07 -1.35 9.63
N GLY A 46 8.85 -2.55 10.16
CA GLY A 46 8.21 -2.75 11.46
C GLY A 46 6.69 -2.49 11.45
N TYR A 47 6.06 -2.48 10.28
CA TYR A 47 4.61 -2.27 10.16
C TYR A 47 3.82 -3.58 10.12
N GLN A 48 2.59 -3.54 10.63
CA GLN A 48 1.59 -4.59 10.53
C GLN A 48 0.29 -4.04 9.93
N VAL A 49 -0.49 -4.91 9.27
CA VAL A 49 -1.82 -4.56 8.77
C VAL A 49 -2.83 -4.63 9.92
N GLY A 50 -3.72 -3.63 10.02
CA GLY A 50 -4.79 -3.59 11.00
C GLY A 50 -5.85 -2.55 10.66
N PHE A 51 -6.98 -2.60 11.36
CA PHE A 51 -8.02 -1.57 11.24
C PHE A 51 -7.63 -0.32 12.03
N VAL A 52 -7.94 0.85 11.48
CA VAL A 52 -7.84 2.15 12.16
C VAL A 52 -9.20 2.82 12.12
N LEU A 53 -9.55 3.57 13.16
CA LEU A 53 -10.73 4.42 13.13
C LEU A 53 -10.53 5.46 12.02
N THR A 54 -11.47 5.56 11.07
CA THR A 54 -11.51 6.71 10.20
C THR A 54 -11.82 7.93 11.06
N LYS A 55 -11.18 9.08 10.77
CA LYS A 55 -11.59 10.35 11.38
C LYS A 55 -13.11 10.42 11.18
N ALA A 56 -13.87 10.56 12.28
CA ALA A 56 -15.32 10.66 12.23
C ALA A 56 -15.67 11.64 11.12
N ALA A 57 -16.56 11.21 10.22
CA ALA A 57 -16.95 12.01 9.07
C ALA A 57 -17.22 13.44 9.57
N GLU A 58 -16.47 14.42 9.06
CA GLU A 58 -16.93 15.80 9.19
C GLU A 58 -18.36 15.80 8.64
N PRO A 59 -19.36 16.25 9.42
CA PRO A 59 -20.72 16.31 8.93
C PRO A 59 -20.69 17.11 7.62
N PRO A 60 -21.39 16.65 6.56
CA PRO A 60 -21.41 17.38 5.30
C PRO A 60 -21.78 18.83 5.61
N ALA A 61 -20.98 19.77 5.09
CA ALA A 61 -21.24 21.19 5.26
C ALA A 61 -22.71 21.44 4.94
N THR A 62 -23.47 21.92 5.92
CA THR A 62 -24.88 22.19 5.76
C THR A 62 -25.06 23.10 4.55
N GLU A 63 -25.73 22.56 3.54
CA GLU A 63 -26.21 23.31 2.40
C GLU A 63 -27.15 24.38 2.96
N LYS A 64 -26.71 25.64 2.88
CA LYS A 64 -27.53 26.79 3.21
C LYS A 64 -28.39 27.07 1.98
N ASP A 65 -29.64 26.62 2.03
CA ASP A 65 -30.75 27.23 1.29
C ASP A 65 -31.46 28.27 2.18
#